data_AF-C6LKN8-F1
#
_entry.id   AF-C6LKN8-F1
#
_cell.length_a   1.000
_cell.length_b   1.000
_cell.length_c   1.000
_cell.angle_alpha   90.00
_cell.angle_beta   90.00
_cell.angle_gamma   90.00
#
_symmetry.space_group_name_H-M   'P 1'
#
loop_
_entity.id
_entity.type
_entity.pdbx_description
1 polymer ?
#
loop_
_entity_poly.entity_id
_entity_poly.type
_entity_poly.pdbx_seq_one_letter_code
_entity_poly.pdbx_strand_id
1 'polypeptide(L)'
;MDYRTTLIDSREGVNLTVQEAKQMADVIAPLLKQGQSPYQIITNHPELGISEKTLYNYIENGIFHEIAGITALDLRRQVSRKLPRKKAKNYKKRTDRNYLKGRTYKDYQAYLSDYPEVFITQMDTVYNDETNGPSFRHLNL
;
A
#
# COMPACT_ATOMS: atom_id res chain seq x y z
N MET A 1 45.95 -26.27 9.87
CA MET A 1 44.95 -25.20 9.73
C MET A 1 45.67 -23.88 9.76
N ASP A 2 45.58 -23.08 8.69
CA ASP A 2 46.25 -21.78 8.61
C ASP A 2 45.50 -20.74 9.47
N TYR A 3 46.22 -19.91 10.23
CA TYR A 3 45.63 -18.88 11.09
C TYR A 3 44.66 -17.93 10.37
N ARG A 4 44.87 -17.72 9.06
CA ARG A 4 43.98 -16.90 8.24
C ARG A 4 42.64 -17.58 7.97
N THR A 5 42.62 -18.90 7.78
CA THR A 5 41.38 -19.63 7.47
C THR A 5 40.47 -19.67 8.68
N THR A 6 41.01 -19.92 9.87
CA THR A 6 40.22 -19.90 11.12
C THR A 6 39.65 -18.52 11.41
N LEU A 7 40.41 -17.45 11.15
CA LEU A 7 39.96 -16.08 11.37
C LEU A 7 38.87 -15.65 10.38
N ILE A 8 38.92 -16.14 9.14
CA ILE A 8 37.89 -15.94 8.12
C ILE A 8 36.64 -16.75 8.48
N ASP A 9 36.76 -18.06 8.74
CA ASP A 9 35.64 -18.93 9.12
C ASP A 9 34.90 -18.42 10.36
N SER A 10 35.62 -17.90 11.35
CA SER A 10 35.01 -17.35 12.58
C SER A 10 34.19 -16.06 12.34
N ARG A 11 34.38 -15.41 11.19
CA ARG A 11 33.73 -14.15 10.79
C ARG A 11 32.74 -14.34 9.64
N GLU A 12 32.71 -15.53 9.05
CA GLU A 12 31.76 -15.89 8.03
C GLU A 12 30.46 -16.40 8.66
N GLY A 13 29.34 -15.97 8.07
CA GLY A 13 28.02 -16.32 8.56
C GLY A 13 27.52 -15.42 9.69
N VAL A 14 26.59 -15.95 10.48
CA VAL A 14 25.89 -15.23 11.53
C VAL A 14 26.14 -15.91 12.87
N ASN A 15 26.43 -15.12 13.90
CA ASN A 15 26.57 -15.61 15.26
C ASN A 15 25.19 -15.91 15.87
N LEU A 16 24.52 -16.93 15.34
CA LEU A 16 23.21 -17.38 15.78
C LEU A 16 23.18 -18.91 15.69
N THR A 17 22.88 -19.56 16.81
CA THR A 17 22.69 -21.01 16.81
C THR A 17 21.36 -21.37 16.13
N VAL A 18 21.25 -22.60 15.63
CA VAL A 18 20.01 -23.08 14.99
C VAL A 18 18.80 -23.03 15.96
N GLN A 19 19.03 -23.23 17.25
CA GLN A 19 17.98 -23.17 18.28
C GLN A 19 17.50 -21.74 18.51
N GLU A 20 18.42 -20.79 18.65
CA GLU A 20 18.09 -19.37 18.78
C GLU A 20 17.37 -18.86 17.53
N ALA A 21 17.82 -19.29 16.34
CA ALA A 21 17.16 -18.95 15.09
C ALA A 21 15.72 -19.43 15.02
N LYS A 22 15.43 -20.66 15.53
CA LYS A 22 14.08 -21.19 15.63
C LYS A 22 13.20 -20.39 16.59
N GLN A 23 13.68 -20.14 17.80
CA GLN A 23 12.95 -19.35 18.80
C GLN A 23 12.61 -17.95 18.28
N MET A 24 13.57 -17.32 17.62
CA MET A 24 13.40 -16.01 17.00
C MET A 24 12.39 -16.05 15.85
N ALA A 25 12.46 -17.08 15.00
CA ALA A 25 11.54 -17.26 13.88
C ALA A 25 10.09 -17.50 14.35
N ASP A 26 9.91 -18.26 15.44
CA ASP A 26 8.59 -18.55 16.02
C ASP A 26 7.87 -17.27 16.48
N VAL A 27 8.62 -16.27 16.96
CA VAL A 27 8.07 -14.95 17.34
C VAL A 27 7.82 -14.09 16.11
N ILE A 28 8.78 -14.02 15.17
CA ILE A 28 8.73 -13.07 14.04
C ILE A 28 7.72 -13.50 12.97
N ALA A 29 7.63 -14.79 12.66
CA ALA A 29 6.77 -15.32 11.60
C ALA A 29 5.29 -14.92 11.73
N PRO A 30 4.61 -15.08 12.88
CA PRO A 30 3.21 -14.68 13.02
C PRO A 30 3.05 -13.15 12.91
N LEU A 31 3.99 -12.36 13.42
CA LEU A 31 3.90 -10.90 13.43
C LEU A 31 4.08 -10.31 12.03
N LEU A 32 4.97 -10.89 11.22
CA LEU A 32 5.10 -10.53 9.81
C LEU A 32 3.83 -10.87 9.02
N LYS A 33 3.21 -12.03 9.27
CA LYS A 33 1.93 -12.41 8.64
C LYS A 33 0.78 -11.49 9.04
N GLN A 34 0.81 -10.91 10.23
CA GLN A 34 -0.12 -9.85 10.67
C GLN A 34 0.17 -8.49 10.03
N GLY A 35 1.25 -8.35 9.25
CA GLY A 35 1.62 -7.12 8.57
C GLY A 35 2.37 -6.10 9.44
N GLN A 36 2.92 -6.51 10.58
CA GLN A 36 3.78 -5.65 11.41
C GLN A 36 5.10 -5.38 10.68
N SER A 37 5.63 -4.16 10.83
CA SER A 37 6.95 -3.84 10.27
C SER A 37 8.09 -4.39 11.16
N PRO A 38 9.29 -4.67 10.61
CA PRO A 38 10.45 -5.06 11.40
C PRO A 38 10.75 -4.12 12.58
N TYR A 39 10.61 -2.81 12.37
CA TYR A 39 10.71 -1.83 13.45
C TYR A 39 9.72 -2.07 14.59
N GLN A 40 8.44 -2.33 14.27
CA GLN A 40 7.41 -2.58 15.27
C GLN A 40 7.67 -3.88 16.04
N ILE A 41 8.09 -4.92 15.33
CA ILE A 41 8.45 -6.22 15.93
C ILE A 41 9.56 -6.03 16.96
N ILE A 42 10.66 -5.36 16.61
CA ILE A 42 11.77 -5.12 17.53
C ILE A 42 11.38 -4.22 18.71
N THR A 43 10.51 -3.22 18.47
CA THR A 43 10.05 -2.31 19.53
C THR A 43 9.16 -3.02 20.54
N ASN A 44 8.30 -3.92 20.07
CA ASN A 44 7.37 -4.68 20.92
C ASN A 44 8.04 -5.89 21.58
N HIS A 45 9.09 -6.43 20.95
CA HIS A 45 9.81 -7.63 21.38
C HIS A 45 11.30 -7.34 21.64
N PRO A 46 11.63 -6.58 22.69
CA PRO A 46 13.02 -6.30 23.05
C PRO A 46 13.80 -7.56 23.47
N GLU A 47 13.12 -8.64 23.84
CA GLU A 47 13.71 -9.94 24.18
C GLU A 47 14.50 -10.58 23.04
N LEU A 48 14.22 -10.20 21.78
CA LEU A 48 14.96 -10.68 20.63
C LEU A 48 16.42 -10.19 20.62
N GLY A 49 16.73 -9.12 21.36
CA GLY A 49 18.11 -8.63 21.54
C GLY A 49 18.81 -8.14 20.27
N ILE A 50 18.08 -8.00 19.16
CA ILE A 50 18.63 -7.60 17.86
C ILE A 50 18.12 -6.22 17.42
N SER A 51 18.90 -5.56 16.58
CA SER A 51 18.48 -4.30 15.96
C SER A 51 17.57 -4.55 14.75
N GLU A 52 16.77 -3.55 14.37
CA GLU A 52 15.99 -3.57 13.12
C GLU A 52 16.87 -3.91 11.90
N LYS A 53 18.07 -3.33 11.82
CA LYS A 53 19.03 -3.60 10.73
C LYS A 53 19.45 -5.06 10.70
N THR A 54 19.71 -5.66 11.87
CA THR A 54 20.07 -7.07 12.00
C THR A 54 18.94 -7.96 11.49
N LEU A 55 17.69 -7.63 11.85
CA LEU A 55 16.52 -8.37 11.37
C LEU A 55 16.39 -8.32 9.84
N TYR A 56 16.57 -7.15 9.23
CA TYR A 56 16.59 -7.04 7.75
C TYR A 56 17.70 -7.90 7.14
N ASN A 57 18.92 -7.82 7.66
CA ASN A 57 20.04 -8.62 7.16
C ASN A 57 19.75 -10.13 7.27
N TYR A 58 19.14 -10.59 8.36
CA TYR A 58 18.82 -12.01 8.54
C TYR A 58 17.76 -12.50 7.56
N ILE A 59 16.74 -11.68 7.28
CA ILE A 59 15.72 -12.00 6.27
C ILE A 59 16.32 -11.99 4.86
N GLU A 60 17.17 -11.00 4.54
CA GLU A 60 17.81 -10.88 3.22
C GLU A 60 18.82 -12.01 2.94
N ASN A 61 19.55 -12.44 3.98
CA ASN A 61 20.46 -13.58 3.90
C ASN A 61 19.73 -14.94 3.97
N GLY A 62 18.40 -14.96 4.07
CA GLY A 62 17.61 -16.19 4.04
C GLY A 62 17.71 -17.06 5.29
N ILE A 63 18.17 -16.54 6.43
CA ILE A 63 18.38 -17.32 7.67
C ILE A 63 17.07 -17.94 8.17
N PHE A 64 15.96 -17.24 7.98
CA PHE A 64 14.64 -17.70 8.38
C PHE A 64 13.86 -18.41 7.26
N HIS A 65 14.45 -18.55 6.07
CA HIS A 65 13.77 -19.12 4.92
C HIS A 65 13.47 -20.60 5.14
N GLU A 66 14.47 -21.40 5.54
CA GLU A 66 14.29 -22.83 5.79
C GLU A 66 13.49 -23.12 7.07
N ILE A 67 13.51 -22.20 8.04
CA ILE A 67 12.91 -22.42 9.36
C ILE A 67 11.42 -22.07 9.36
N ALA A 68 11.06 -20.90 8.84
CA ALA A 68 9.72 -20.34 8.94
C ALA A 68 9.14 -19.90 7.58
N GLY A 69 9.85 -20.14 6.47
CA GLY A 69 9.43 -19.71 5.15
C GLY A 69 9.44 -18.19 4.97
N ILE A 70 10.09 -17.45 5.87
CA ILE A 70 10.11 -15.99 5.82
C ILE A 70 11.05 -15.54 4.71
N THR A 71 10.55 -14.67 3.85
CA THR A 71 11.30 -14.04 2.78
C THR A 71 11.14 -12.53 2.83
N ALA A 72 12.00 -11.84 2.08
CA ALA A 72 11.87 -10.42 1.80
C ALA A 72 10.47 -10.01 1.27
N LEU A 73 9.74 -10.94 0.65
CA LEU A 73 8.40 -10.70 0.10
C LEU A 73 7.31 -10.62 1.17
N ASP A 74 7.54 -11.23 2.34
CA ASP A 74 6.60 -11.20 3.47
C ASP A 74 6.65 -9.86 4.22
N LEU A 75 7.67 -9.04 3.95
CA LEU A 75 7.78 -7.71 4.52
C LEU A 75 6.73 -6.78 3.90
N ARG A 76 5.92 -6.15 4.75
CA ARG A 76 4.96 -5.11 4.35
C ARG A 76 5.58 -4.05 3.42
N ARG A 77 6.86 -3.71 3.63
CA ARG A 77 7.62 -2.81 2.77
C ARG A 77 9.13 -2.96 3.04
N GLN A 78 9.90 -3.47 2.08
CA GLN A 78 11.37 -3.44 2.17
C GLN A 78 11.95 -2.17 1.54
N VAL A 79 11.50 -1.80 0.35
CA VAL A 79 11.94 -0.59 -0.35
C VAL A 79 10.78 0.33 -0.69
N SER A 80 10.92 1.60 -0.33
CA SER A 80 10.04 2.66 -0.80
C SER A 80 10.58 3.21 -2.10
N ARG A 81 9.85 3.07 -3.22
CA ARG A 81 10.08 3.96 -4.36
C ARG A 81 9.73 5.38 -3.93
N LYS A 82 10.74 6.23 -3.69
CA LYS A 82 10.51 7.67 -3.52
C LYS A 82 9.87 8.17 -4.81
N LEU A 83 8.69 8.76 -4.71
CA LEU A 83 8.11 9.43 -5.87
C LEU A 83 9.11 10.49 -6.34
N PRO A 84 9.47 10.53 -7.64
CA PRO A 84 10.32 11.60 -8.15
C PRO A 84 9.70 12.94 -7.79
N ARG A 85 10.48 13.89 -7.26
CA ARG A 85 9.98 15.22 -6.85
C ARG A 85 9.17 15.93 -7.94
N LYS A 86 9.47 15.63 -9.21
CA LYS A 86 8.73 16.08 -10.40
C LYS A 86 7.28 15.57 -10.46
N LYS A 87 6.99 14.36 -9.96
CA LYS A 87 5.65 13.73 -9.93
C LYS A 87 4.84 14.07 -8.67
N ALA A 88 5.49 14.44 -7.56
CA ALA A 88 4.78 14.87 -6.34
C ALA A 88 3.95 16.15 -6.55
N LYS A 89 4.35 17.02 -7.50
CA LYS A 89 3.59 18.22 -7.91
C LYS A 89 2.44 17.92 -8.89
N ASN A 90 2.33 16.71 -9.41
CA ASN A 90 1.32 16.34 -10.42
C ASN A 90 -0.01 15.85 -9.84
N TYR A 91 -0.16 15.82 -8.51
CA TYR A 91 -1.51 15.83 -7.94
C TYR A 91 -2.12 17.19 -8.28
N LYS A 92 -2.72 17.29 -9.48
CA LYS A 92 -3.45 18.47 -9.95
C LYS A 92 -4.36 18.91 -8.81
N LYS A 93 -4.26 20.18 -8.39
CA LYS A 93 -5.36 20.82 -7.66
C LYS A 93 -6.65 20.53 -8.42
N ARG A 94 -7.72 20.19 -7.69
CA ARG A 94 -9.06 19.97 -8.26
C ARG A 94 -9.29 21.01 -9.35
N THR A 95 -9.48 20.56 -10.59
CA THR A 95 -9.71 21.45 -11.73
C THR A 95 -10.84 22.40 -11.38
N ASP A 96 -10.60 23.71 -11.46
CA ASP A 96 -11.64 24.70 -11.22
C ASP A 96 -12.78 24.46 -12.22
N ARG A 97 -13.95 24.11 -11.69
CA ARG A 97 -15.18 23.81 -12.44
C ARG A 97 -15.86 25.07 -12.99
N ASN A 98 -15.07 26.04 -13.46
CA ASN A 98 -15.61 27.30 -13.99
C ASN A 98 -16.52 27.09 -15.20
N TYR A 99 -16.28 26.05 -16.00
CA TYR A 99 -17.12 25.67 -17.14
C TYR A 99 -18.54 25.19 -16.75
N LEU A 100 -18.79 24.90 -15.46
CA LEU A 100 -20.12 24.51 -14.95
C LEU A 100 -20.94 25.71 -14.47
N LYS A 101 -20.37 26.92 -14.37
CA LYS A 101 -21.13 28.13 -14.00
C LYS A 101 -22.19 28.41 -15.07
N GLY A 102 -23.46 28.51 -14.67
CA GLY A 102 -24.59 28.72 -15.58
C GLY A 102 -25.01 27.49 -16.39
N ARG A 103 -24.43 26.32 -16.09
CA ARG A 103 -24.77 25.02 -16.72
C ARG A 103 -25.13 23.97 -15.69
N THR A 104 -25.66 24.42 -14.55
CA THR A 104 -26.15 23.52 -13.51
C THR A 104 -27.61 23.16 -13.76
N TYR A 105 -28.05 22.04 -13.21
CA TYR A 105 -29.45 21.62 -13.31
C TYR A 105 -30.42 22.67 -12.72
N LYS A 106 -29.97 23.46 -11.74
CA LYS A 106 -30.75 24.57 -11.18
C LYS A 106 -30.97 25.69 -12.21
N ASP A 107 -29.94 26.01 -12.99
CA ASP A 107 -30.03 27.02 -14.05
C ASP A 107 -31.01 26.56 -15.14
N TYR A 108 -31.02 25.26 -15.47
CA TYR A 108 -31.98 24.65 -16.38
C TYR A 108 -33.43 24.73 -15.86
N GLN A 109 -33.66 24.41 -14.59
CA GLN A 109 -35.00 24.50 -13.99
C GLN A 109 -35.53 25.94 -13.96
N ALA A 110 -34.66 26.92 -13.67
CA ALA A 110 -35.02 28.33 -13.75
C ALA A 110 -35.43 28.74 -15.16
N TYR A 111 -34.64 28.32 -16.17
CA TYR A 111 -34.94 28.59 -17.58
C TYR A 111 -36.30 28.02 -18.02
N LEU A 112 -36.66 26.80 -17.59
CA LEU A 112 -37.97 26.22 -17.91
C LEU A 112 -39.14 26.92 -17.22
N SER A 113 -38.91 27.48 -16.02
CA SER A 113 -39.93 28.28 -15.34
C SER A 113 -40.21 29.58 -16.08
N ASP A 114 -39.18 30.16 -16.70
CA ASP A 114 -39.28 31.42 -17.44
C ASP A 114 -39.85 31.22 -18.85
N TYR A 115 -39.66 30.04 -19.46
CA TYR A 115 -40.08 29.71 -20.82
C TYR A 115 -40.78 28.34 -20.91
N PRO A 116 -42.05 28.23 -20.47
CA PRO A 116 -42.78 26.95 -20.42
C PRO A 116 -43.15 26.39 -21.81
N GLU A 117 -43.15 27.21 -22.86
CA GLU A 117 -43.44 26.81 -24.24
C GLU A 117 -42.25 26.18 -24.99
N VAL A 118 -41.07 26.13 -24.38
CA VAL A 118 -39.86 25.58 -25.02
C VAL A 118 -39.97 24.07 -25.17
N PHE A 119 -39.80 23.59 -26.40
CA PHE A 119 -39.74 22.15 -26.68
C PHE A 119 -38.37 21.59 -26.27
N ILE A 120 -38.38 20.71 -25.27
CA ILE A 120 -37.19 20.07 -24.71
C ILE A 120 -37.06 18.67 -25.28
N THR A 121 -35.84 18.29 -25.65
CA THR A 121 -35.53 16.91 -26.03
C THR A 121 -34.86 16.19 -24.86
N GLN A 122 -35.43 15.08 -24.40
CA GLN A 122 -34.88 14.25 -23.33
C GLN A 122 -34.17 13.03 -23.91
N MET A 123 -33.00 12.67 -23.37
CA MET A 123 -32.27 11.47 -23.78
C MET A 123 -32.33 10.41 -22.69
N ASP A 124 -32.50 9.15 -23.09
CA ASP A 124 -32.44 8.02 -22.18
C ASP A 124 -30.98 7.61 -21.94
N THR A 125 -30.60 7.49 -20.68
CA THR A 125 -29.28 6.97 -20.27
C THR A 125 -29.44 5.82 -19.31
N VAL A 126 -28.54 4.84 -19.38
CA VAL A 126 -28.49 3.75 -18.40
C VAL A 126 -27.58 4.19 -17.25
N TYR A 127 -28.18 4.37 -16.08
CA TYR A 127 -27.47 4.61 -14.83
C TYR A 127 -27.23 3.28 -14.13
N ASN A 128 -25.96 2.95 -13.89
CA ASN A 128 -25.60 1.75 -13.14
C ASN A 128 -25.40 2.10 -11.66
N ASP A 129 -26.33 1.65 -10.82
CA ASP A 129 -26.23 1.75 -9.37
C ASP A 129 -25.52 0.48 -8.84
N GLU A 130 -24.47 0.63 -8.03
CA GLU A 130 -23.73 -0.50 -7.47
C GLU A 130 -24.59 -1.38 -6.55
N THR A 131 -25.67 -0.81 -5.98
CA THR A 131 -26.58 -1.48 -5.04
C THR A 131 -27.83 -2.04 -5.72
N ASN A 132 -28.41 -1.30 -6.67
CA ASN A 132 -29.71 -1.63 -7.28
C ASN A 132 -29.62 -2.12 -8.74
N GLY A 133 -28.42 -2.12 -9.32
CA GLY A 133 -28.19 -2.52 -10.71
C GLY A 133 -28.51 -1.42 -11.73
N PRO A 134 -28.44 -1.75 -13.04
CA PRO A 134 -28.66 -0.80 -14.12
C PRO A 134 -30.13 -0.38 -14.24
N SER A 135 -30.39 0.92 -14.32
CA SER A 135 -31.71 1.53 -14.46
C SER A 135 -31.70 2.64 -15.51
N PHE A 136 -32.82 2.85 -16.21
CA PHE A 136 -32.94 3.96 -17.14
C PHE A 136 -33.18 5.28 -16.37
N ARG A 137 -32.41 6.31 -16.70
CA ARG A 137 -32.60 7.69 -16.24
C ARG A 137 -32.64 8.63 -17.43
N HIS A 138 -33.64 9.49 -17.45
CA HIS A 138 -33.79 10.55 -18.43
C HIS A 138 -32.84 11.70 -18.05
N LEU A 139 -31.94 12.07 -18.95
CA LEU A 139 -31.09 13.25 -18.82
C LEU A 139 -31.67 14.33 -19.73
N ASN A 140 -31.94 15.50 -19.15
CA ASN A 140 -32.33 16.68 -19.90
C ASN A 140 -31.04 17.33 -20.45
N LEU A 141 -30.98 17.54 -21.76
CA LEU A 141 -29.91 18.30 -22.43
C LEU A 141 -30.25 19.80 -22.48
#